data_AF-A0A1M5I4Z2-F1
#
_entry.id   AF-A0A1M5I4Z2-F1
#
_cell.length_a   1.000
_cell.length_b   1.000
_cell.length_c   1.000
_cell.angle_alpha   90.00
_cell.angle_beta   90.00
_cell.angle_gamma   90.00
#
_symmetry.space_group_name_H-M   'P 1'
#
loop_
_entity.id
_entity.type
_entity.pdbx_description
1 polymer ?
#
loop_
_entity_poly.entity_id
_entity_poly.type
_entity_poly.pdbx_seq_one_letter_code
_entity_poly.pdbx_strand_id
1 'polypeptide(L)' 'MIDTSIIRNGLQVQKFPVYQTDIPYIQQIMYVMYHSKEPLDKFPHLNMTIPVTIVDKGLLQ' A
#
# COMPACT_ATOMS: atom_id res chain seq x y z
N MET A 1 4.17 -7.28 -14.66
CA MET A 1 4.49 -5.86 -14.98
C MET A 1 3.17 -5.17 -15.26
N ILE A 2 2.89 -4.01 -14.65
CA ILE A 2 1.63 -3.29 -14.90
C ILE A 2 1.65 -2.77 -16.33
N ASP A 3 0.63 -3.07 -17.11
CA ASP A 3 0.53 -2.60 -18.49
C ASP A 3 0.32 -1.08 -18.52
N THR A 4 1.16 -0.38 -19.28
CA THR A 4 1.07 1.08 -19.50
C THR A 4 -0.27 1.50 -20.11
N SER A 5 -0.95 0.61 -20.83
CA SER A 5 -2.29 0.85 -21.38
C SER A 5 -3.31 1.11 -20.27
N ILE A 6 -3.20 0.44 -19.13
CA ILE A 6 -4.08 0.61 -17.97
C ILE A 6 -3.91 2.00 -17.38
N ILE A 7 -2.66 2.47 -17.25
CA ILE A 7 -2.34 3.80 -16.73
C ILE A 7 -2.93 4.87 -17.66
N ARG A 8 -2.68 4.74 -18.97
CA ARG A 8 -3.18 5.69 -19.97
C ARG A 8 -4.71 5.75 -19.97
N ASN A 9 -5.36 4.59 -20.02
CA ASN A 9 -6.82 4.51 -20.04
C ASN A 9 -7.42 5.05 -18.74
N GLY A 10 -6.82 4.72 -17.58
CA GLY A 10 -7.25 5.22 -16.28
C GLY A 10 -7.18 6.74 -16.17
N LEU A 11 -6.07 7.35 -16.62
CA LEU A 11 -5.92 8.80 -16.66
C LEU A 11 -6.94 9.46 -17.59
N GLN A 12 -7.16 8.89 -18.78
CA GLN A 12 -8.15 9.39 -19.74
C GLN A 12 -9.57 9.35 -19.20
N VAL A 13 -9.97 8.23 -18.57
CA VAL A 13 -11.30 8.08 -17.95
C VAL A 13 -11.52 9.11 -16.85
N GLN A 14 -10.47 9.40 -16.07
CA GLN A 14 -10.49 10.40 -15.00
C GLN A 14 -10.28 11.84 -15.49
N LYS A 15 -10.14 12.03 -16.82
CA LYS A 15 -9.87 13.33 -17.47
C LYS A 15 -8.59 14.01 -16.98
N PHE A 16 -7.61 13.23 -16.54
CA PHE A 16 -6.29 13.74 -16.22
C PHE A 16 -5.43 13.90 -17.47
N PRO A 17 -4.52 14.89 -17.49
CA PRO A 17 -3.51 15.00 -18.54
C PRO A 17 -2.69 13.71 -18.64
N VAL A 18 -2.46 13.24 -19.86
CA VAL A 18 -1.61 12.08 -20.14
C VAL A 18 -0.28 12.57 -20.68
N TYR A 19 0.73 12.63 -19.81
CA TYR A 19 2.10 12.90 -20.22
C TYR A 19 2.86 11.58 -20.36
N GLN A 20 3.41 11.33 -21.56
CA GLN A 20 4.13 10.09 -21.84
C GLN A 20 5.37 9.92 -20.95
N THR A 21 5.98 11.03 -20.53
CA THR A 21 7.13 11.08 -19.62
C THR A 21 6.79 10.59 -18.21
N ASP A 22 5.54 10.69 -17.80
CA ASP A 22 5.11 10.40 -16.43
C ASP A 22 4.67 8.94 -16.27
N ILE A 23 4.32 8.27 -17.37
CA ILE A 23 3.86 6.87 -17.37
C ILE A 23 4.85 5.93 -16.66
N PRO A 24 6.18 5.97 -16.92
CA PRO A 24 7.13 5.11 -16.22
C PRO A 24 7.14 5.35 -14.70
N TYR A 25 7.03 6.61 -14.28
CA TYR A 25 7.01 6.97 -12.86
C TYR A 25 5.74 6.47 -12.17
N ILE A 26 4.58 6.68 -12.80
CA ILE A 26 3.29 6.17 -12.29
C ILE A 26 3.31 4.64 -12.21
N GLN A 27 3.86 3.97 -13.22
CA GLN A 27 4.00 2.51 -13.24
C GLN A 27 4.86 2.02 -12.07
N GLN A 28 5.96 2.70 -11.77
CA GLN A 28 6.83 2.38 -10.64
C GLN A 28 6.11 2.54 -9.30
N ILE A 29 5.36 3.65 -9.10
CA ILE A 29 4.56 3.86 -7.89
C ILE A 29 3.54 2.73 -7.72
N MET A 30 2.78 2.42 -8.76
CA MET A 30 1.75 1.37 -8.69
C MET A 30 2.37 0.00 -8.38
N TYR A 31 3.55 -0.30 -8.94
CA TYR A 31 4.29 -1.52 -8.62
C TYR A 31 4.66 -1.58 -7.13
N VAL A 32 5.24 -0.50 -6.60
CA VAL A 32 5.60 -0.42 -5.17
C VAL A 32 4.37 -0.57 -4.29
N MET A 33 3.27 0.13 -4.60
CA MET A 33 2.01 0.00 -3.85
C MET A 33 1.46 -1.43 -3.88
N TYR A 34 1.46 -2.08 -5.04
CA TYR A 34 0.96 -3.45 -5.18
C TYR A 34 1.73 -4.43 -4.29
N HIS A 35 3.07 -4.35 -4.29
CA HIS A 35 3.89 -5.21 -3.44
C HIS A 35 3.83 -4.84 -1.96
N SER A 36 3.63 -3.56 -1.65
CA SER A 36 3.49 -3.09 -0.26
C SER A 36 2.16 -3.50 0.38
N LYS A 37 1.19 -3.98 -0.40
CA LYS A 37 -0.07 -4.53 0.14
C LYS A 37 0.08 -5.93 0.73
N GLU A 38 1.10 -6.70 0.30
CA GLU A 38 1.24 -8.10 0.69
C GLU A 38 1.31 -8.30 2.22
N PRO A 39 2.01 -7.45 2.99
CA PRO A 39 1.97 -7.52 4.45
C PRO A 39 0.60 -7.20 5.04
N LEU A 40 -0.20 -6.33 4.42
CA LEU A 40 -1.55 -5.98 4.90
C LEU A 40 -2.51 -7.16 4.76
N ASP A 41 -2.38 -7.95 3.69
CA ASP A 41 -3.17 -9.18 3.51
C ASP A 41 -2.78 -10.25 4.55
N LYS A 42 -1.50 -10.32 4.96
CA LYS A 42 -0.99 -11.28 5.97
C LYS A 42 -1.22 -10.82 7.41
N PHE A 43 -1.26 -9.52 7.65
CA PHE A 43 -1.41 -8.91 8.97
C PHE A 43 -2.52 -7.86 8.94
N PRO A 44 -3.80 -8.27 8.83
CA PRO A 44 -4.94 -7.36 8.66
C PRO A 44 -5.15 -6.41 9.85
N HIS A 45 -4.55 -6.74 11.00
CA HIS A 45 -4.65 -5.98 12.24
C HIS A 45 -3.34 -5.26 12.61
N LEU A 46 -2.40 -5.08 11.66
CA LEU A 46 -1.11 -4.43 11.92
C LEU A 46 -1.27 -3.01 12.50
N ASN A 47 -2.34 -2.31 12.10
CA ASN A 47 -2.67 -0.97 12.59
C ASN A 47 -3.66 -0.98 13.77
N MET A 48 -3.98 -2.13 14.36
CA MET A 48 -4.80 -2.18 15.56
C MET A 48 -3.97 -1.80 16.78
N THR A 49 -4.40 -0.75 17.47
CA THR A 49 -3.90 -0.42 18.81
C THR A 49 -4.39 -1.50 19.78
N ILE A 50 -3.50 -2.38 20.21
CA ILE A 50 -3.77 -3.32 21.30
C ILE A 50 -3.23 -2.76 22.62
N PRO A 51 -3.99 -2.81 23.71
CA PRO A 51 -3.46 -2.42 25.01
C PRO A 51 -2.37 -3.42 25.43
N VAL A 52 -1.15 -2.91 25.65
CA VAL A 52 -0.07 -3.73 26.24
C VAL A 52 -0.30 -3.78 27.74
N THR A 53 -0.82 -4.90 28.24
CA THR A 53 -0.94 -5.15 29.68
C THR A 53 0.43 -5.54 30.22
N ILE A 54 1.10 -4.61 30.91
CA ILE A 54 2.31 -4.89 31.67
C ILE A 54 1.88 -5.48 33.01
N VAL A 55 2.18 -6.76 33.24
CA VAL A 55 1.97 -7.41 34.54
C VAL A 55 3.30 -7.41 35.29
N ASP A 56 3.34 -6.71 36.43
CA ASP A 56 4.47 -6.80 37.35
C ASP A 56 4.48 -8.19 38.01
N LYS A 57 5.55 -8.95 37.76
CA LYS A 57 5.74 -10.30 38.31
C LYS A 57 6.16 -10.29 39.78
N GLY A 58 6.43 -9.12 40.36
CA GLY A 58 6.78 -8.96 41.77
C GLY A 58 5.64 -9.24 42.76
N LEU A 59 4.39 -9.33 42.29
CA LEU A 59 3.20 -9.54 43.13
C LEU A 59 2.72 -11.01 43.17
N LEU A 60 3.39 -11.94 42.49
CA LEU A 60 3.09 -13.39 42.54
C LEU A 60 3.95 -14.13 43.59
N GLN A 61 4.29 -13.46 44.69
CA GLN A 61 4.98 -14.07 45.83
C GLN A 61 4.01 -14.49 46.92
#